data_AF-A0A9W8EA76-F1
#
_entry.id   AF-A0A9W8EA76-F1
#
_cell.length_a   1.000
_cell.length_b   1.000
_cell.length_c   1.000
_cell.angle_alpha   90.00
_cell.angle_beta   90.00
_cell.angle_gamma   90.00
#
_symmetry.space_group_name_H-M   'P 1'
#
loop_
_entity.id
_entity.type
_entity.pdbx_description
1 polymer ?
#
loop_
_entity_poly.entity_id
_entity_poly.type
_entity_poly.pdbx_seq_one_letter_code
_entity_poly.pdbx_strand_id
1 'polypeptide(L)'
;MGEISLAVSAVILYFVFKWLLGGDNQSGGQGGASSTGRYTVRPGMVERVHALFPHIPEAAIRADLSRTGSVEVTCDNILQNNGLNMPPDMPNESQTSSPQLRGNTAGTNQPGSSQSVRSVPTDSLVRRYNLADRLDQPMPEAQSYTWETDAAKRQEQLKRRKELMVLQARK
;
A
#
# COMPACT_ATOMS: atom_id res chain seq x y z
N MET A 1 -33.52 16.25 -47.77
CA MET A 1 -33.88 16.37 -46.33
C MET A 1 -33.42 15.15 -45.52
N GLY A 2 -33.66 13.90 -45.97
CA GLY A 2 -33.28 12.70 -45.20
C GLY A 2 -31.77 12.45 -45.04
N GLU A 3 -30.96 12.77 -46.06
CA GLU A 3 -29.51 12.51 -46.05
C GLU A 3 -28.75 13.36 -45.02
N ILE A 4 -29.19 14.60 -44.82
CA ILE A 4 -28.60 15.54 -43.85
C ILE A 4 -28.88 15.06 -42.42
N SER A 5 -30.10 14.60 -42.15
CA SER A 5 -30.47 14.04 -40.84
C SER A 5 -29.72 12.74 -40.53
N LEU A 6 -29.42 11.92 -41.54
CA LEU A 6 -28.63 10.69 -41.40
C LEU A 6 -27.15 10.98 -41.10
N ALA A 7 -26.57 11.99 -41.75
CA ALA A 7 -25.20 12.42 -41.46
C ALA A 7 -25.07 12.99 -40.04
N VAL A 8 -26.03 13.81 -39.61
CA VAL A 8 -26.04 14.40 -38.26
C VAL A 8 -26.22 13.33 -37.18
N SER A 9 -27.10 12.36 -37.38
CA SER A 9 -27.30 11.27 -36.41
C SER A 9 -26.07 10.37 -36.30
N ALA A 10 -25.38 10.05 -37.41
CA ALA A 10 -24.15 9.26 -37.39
C ALA A 10 -23.01 9.95 -36.62
N VAL A 11 -22.86 11.27 -36.77
CA VAL A 11 -21.84 12.04 -36.04
C VAL A 11 -22.14 12.08 -34.54
N ILE A 12 -23.39 12.32 -34.14
CA ILE A 12 -23.80 12.32 -32.73
C ILE A 12 -23.57 10.93 -32.12
N LEU A 13 -23.96 9.87 -32.82
CA LEU A 13 -23.82 8.50 -32.34
C LEU A 13 -22.34 8.10 -32.23
N TYR A 14 -21.49 8.53 -33.15
CA TYR A 14 -20.03 8.37 -33.05
C TYR A 14 -19.45 9.08 -31.82
N PHE A 15 -19.84 10.32 -31.54
CA PHE A 15 -19.36 11.04 -30.36
C PHE A 15 -19.82 10.38 -29.05
N VAL A 16 -21.07 9.91 -29.00
CA VAL A 16 -21.60 9.15 -27.84
C VAL A 16 -20.87 7.82 -27.69
N PHE A 17 -20.64 7.08 -28.77
CA PHE A 17 -19.87 5.82 -28.73
C PHE A 17 -18.40 6.07 -28.35
N LYS A 18 -17.77 7.12 -28.87
CA LYS A 18 -16.40 7.50 -28.51
C LYS A 18 -16.30 7.96 -27.06
N TRP A 19 -17.37 8.52 -26.50
CA TRP A 19 -17.44 8.89 -25.09
C TRP A 19 -17.72 7.68 -24.19
N LEU A 20 -18.58 6.75 -24.63
CA LEU A 20 -18.87 5.50 -23.91
C LEU A 20 -17.75 4.46 -23.98
N LEU A 21 -17.04 4.34 -25.09
CA LEU A 21 -15.93 3.38 -25.28
C LEU A 21 -14.55 4.02 -25.04
N GLY A 22 -14.44 5.33 -25.18
CA GLY A 22 -13.21 6.10 -24.97
C GLY A 22 -13.28 6.94 -23.71
N GLY A 23 -13.73 6.32 -22.61
CA GLY A 23 -13.72 6.90 -21.28
C GLY A 23 -12.29 7.26 -20.85
N ASP A 24 -12.01 8.55 -20.97
CA ASP A 24 -11.26 9.37 -20.03
C ASP A 24 -9.94 8.82 -19.46
N ASN A 25 -8.84 9.27 -20.07
CA ASN A 25 -7.52 9.22 -19.47
C ASN A 25 -7.31 10.51 -18.63
N GLN A 26 -8.16 10.76 -17.63
CA GLN A 26 -7.87 11.71 -16.55
C GLN A 26 -7.88 10.97 -15.20
N SER A 27 -6.67 10.78 -14.68
CA SER A 27 -6.31 11.05 -13.28
C SER A 27 -7.48 11.17 -12.29
N GLY A 28 -7.83 10.07 -11.62
CA GLY A 28 -8.80 10.11 -10.54
C GLY A 28 -9.13 8.75 -9.92
N GLY A 29 -8.26 8.27 -9.04
CA GLY A 29 -8.68 7.37 -7.94
C GLY A 29 -9.03 5.92 -8.31
N GLN A 30 -8.03 5.11 -8.65
CA GLN A 30 -8.18 3.65 -8.65
C GLN A 30 -7.88 3.11 -7.25
N GLY A 31 -8.92 2.85 -6.46
CA GLY A 31 -8.88 1.82 -5.44
C GLY A 31 -8.82 0.45 -6.10
N GLY A 32 -8.04 -0.47 -5.53
CA GLY A 32 -8.25 -1.91 -5.76
C GLY A 32 -7.23 -2.62 -6.65
N ALA A 33 -5.94 -2.43 -6.41
CA ALA A 33 -4.98 -3.52 -6.52
C ALA A 33 -3.82 -3.19 -5.59
N SER A 34 -3.61 -3.99 -4.54
CA SER A 34 -2.28 -4.15 -3.97
C SER A 34 -1.41 -4.85 -5.02
N SER A 35 -1.11 -4.14 -6.11
CA SER A 35 0.02 -4.48 -6.93
C SER A 35 1.22 -4.24 -6.04
N THR A 36 1.82 -5.32 -5.55
CA THR A 36 3.22 -5.31 -5.12
C THR A 36 4.11 -5.11 -6.36
N GLY A 37 3.75 -4.11 -7.18
CA GLY A 37 4.43 -3.68 -8.38
C GLY A 37 5.48 -2.69 -7.93
N ARG A 38 6.72 -3.00 -8.26
CA ARG A 38 7.83 -2.09 -8.01
C ARG A 38 7.50 -0.75 -8.65
N TYR A 39 7.51 0.32 -7.87
CA TYR A 39 7.30 1.67 -8.37
C TYR A 39 8.48 2.08 -9.27
N THR A 40 8.17 2.75 -10.38
CA THR A 40 9.19 3.30 -11.26
C THR A 40 9.93 4.44 -10.55
N VAL A 41 11.20 4.21 -10.23
CA VAL A 41 12.04 5.18 -9.54
C VAL A 41 12.57 6.20 -10.53
N ARG A 42 12.22 7.48 -10.32
CA ARG A 42 12.81 8.60 -11.10
C ARG A 42 14.17 8.99 -10.51
N PRO A 43 15.19 9.28 -11.33
CA PRO A 43 16.50 9.71 -10.84
C PRO A 43 16.44 10.91 -9.88
N GLY A 44 15.60 11.91 -10.17
CA GLY A 44 15.43 13.09 -9.30
C GLY A 44 14.74 12.81 -7.95
N MET A 45 14.17 11.61 -7.72
CA MET A 45 13.72 11.19 -6.39
C MET A 45 14.90 10.72 -5.54
N VAL A 46 15.84 9.98 -6.15
CA VAL A 46 17.05 9.48 -5.49
C VAL A 46 17.94 10.65 -5.07
N GLU A 47 18.19 11.60 -5.97
CA GLU A 47 19.00 12.80 -5.70
C GLU A 47 18.51 13.59 -4.48
N ARG A 48 17.20 13.75 -4.34
CA ARG A 48 16.59 14.49 -3.21
C ARG A 48 16.80 13.77 -1.88
N VAL A 49 16.64 12.45 -1.85
CA VAL A 49 16.89 11.66 -0.63
C VAL A 49 18.39 11.67 -0.32
N HIS A 50 19.25 11.54 -1.33
CA HIS A 50 20.71 11.52 -1.17
C HIS A 50 21.26 12.86 -0.66
N ALA A 51 20.69 14.00 -1.10
CA ALA A 51 21.04 15.32 -0.59
C ALA A 51 20.75 15.49 0.92
N LEU A 52 19.73 14.81 1.44
CA LEU A 52 19.39 14.82 2.87
C LEU A 52 20.20 13.79 3.66
N PHE A 53 20.49 12.64 3.05
CA PHE A 53 21.15 11.51 3.69
C PHE A 53 22.37 11.05 2.88
N PRO A 54 23.47 11.83 2.87
CA PRO A 54 24.66 11.50 2.07
C PRO A 54 25.40 10.26 2.56
N HIS A 55 25.06 9.73 3.74
CA HIS A 55 25.61 8.50 4.30
C HIS A 55 24.89 7.24 3.81
N ILE A 56 23.75 7.37 3.12
CA ILE A 56 22.98 6.24 2.60
C ILE A 56 23.29 6.06 1.11
N PRO A 57 23.68 4.86 0.66
CA PRO A 57 24.00 4.64 -0.74
C PRO A 57 22.76 4.72 -1.64
N GLU A 58 22.92 5.29 -2.83
CA GLU A 58 21.84 5.46 -3.81
C GLU A 58 21.14 4.15 -4.19
N ALA A 59 21.87 3.02 -4.17
CA ALA A 59 21.31 1.70 -4.46
C ALA A 59 20.24 1.29 -3.43
N ALA A 60 20.47 1.58 -2.15
CA ALA A 60 19.52 1.30 -1.08
C ALA A 60 18.30 2.23 -1.17
N ILE A 61 18.53 3.51 -1.45
CA ILE A 61 17.48 4.51 -1.69
C ILE A 61 16.58 4.06 -2.85
N ARG A 62 17.16 3.65 -3.97
CA ARG A 62 16.42 3.17 -5.14
C ARG A 62 15.62 1.91 -4.84
N ALA A 63 16.17 0.98 -4.05
CA ALA A 63 15.45 -0.22 -3.65
C ALA A 63 14.24 0.12 -2.77
N ASP A 64 14.40 1.04 -1.81
CA ASP A 64 13.29 1.48 -0.96
C ASP A 64 12.25 2.29 -1.72
N LEU A 65 12.66 3.24 -2.57
CA LEU A 65 11.77 3.99 -3.46
C LEU A 65 10.99 3.08 -4.42
N SER A 66 11.58 1.95 -4.85
CA SER A 66 10.85 0.98 -5.67
C SER A 66 9.77 0.23 -4.87
N ARG A 67 9.83 0.23 -3.55
CA ARG A 67 8.84 -0.38 -2.64
C ARG A 67 7.83 0.64 -2.12
N THR A 68 8.24 1.86 -1.85
CA THR A 68 7.40 2.92 -1.25
C THR A 68 6.76 3.83 -2.30
N GLY A 69 7.45 4.08 -3.43
CA GLY A 69 7.01 4.98 -4.48
C GLY A 69 7.04 6.47 -4.12
N SER A 70 7.45 6.83 -2.90
CA SER A 70 7.44 8.21 -2.37
C SER A 70 8.72 8.52 -1.62
N VAL A 71 9.25 9.71 -1.88
CA VAL A 71 10.46 10.26 -1.24
C VAL A 71 10.22 10.45 0.25
N GLU A 72 9.04 10.96 0.60
CA GLU A 72 8.65 11.29 1.97
C GLU A 72 8.59 10.04 2.83
N VAL A 73 7.98 8.97 2.32
CA VAL A 73 7.89 7.66 3.01
C VAL A 73 9.28 7.04 3.15
N THR A 74 10.13 7.15 2.13
CA THR A 74 11.51 6.66 2.21
C THR A 74 12.34 7.44 3.23
N CYS A 75 12.18 8.77 3.33
CA CYS A 75 12.83 9.56 4.37
C CYS A 75 12.39 9.14 5.78
N ASP A 76 11.09 8.93 5.99
CA ASP A 76 10.54 8.46 7.27
C ASP A 76 11.08 7.06 7.62
N ASN A 77 11.14 6.14 6.65
CA ASN A 77 11.73 4.81 6.83
C ASN A 77 13.21 4.85 7.21
N ILE A 78 14.00 5.76 6.60
CA ILE A 78 15.42 5.95 6.93
C ILE A 78 15.57 6.37 8.40
N LEU A 79 14.75 7.32 8.85
CA LEU A 79 14.77 7.84 10.21
C LEU A 79 14.30 6.81 11.25
N GLN A 80 13.26 6.03 10.92
CA GLN A 80 12.71 5.03 11.84
C GLN A 80 13.58 3.78 11.99
N ASN A 81 14.19 3.30 10.91
CA ASN A 81 14.90 2.02 10.89
C ASN A 81 16.43 2.16 11.07
N ASN A 82 16.93 3.36 11.33
CA ASN A 82 18.36 3.65 11.43
C ASN A 82 19.14 3.15 10.19
N GLY A 83 18.54 3.29 9.00
CA GLY A 83 19.08 2.81 7.72
C GLY A 83 18.11 1.96 6.90
N LEU A 84 18.34 1.91 5.59
CA LEU A 84 17.56 1.09 4.66
C LEU A 84 18.14 -0.33 4.57
N ASN A 85 17.27 -1.34 4.60
CA ASN A 85 17.68 -2.73 4.38
C ASN A 85 18.27 -2.89 2.97
N MET A 86 19.58 -3.13 2.91
CA MET A 86 20.33 -3.31 1.68
C MET A 86 19.71 -4.46 0.86
N PRO A 87 19.41 -4.26 -0.44
CA PRO A 87 19.02 -5.38 -1.30
C PRO A 87 20.17 -6.38 -1.41
N PRO A 88 19.90 -7.71 -1.33
CA PRO A 88 20.93 -8.74 -1.24
C PRO A 88 21.78 -8.97 -2.50
N ASP A 89 21.52 -8.25 -3.60
CA ASP A 89 22.25 -8.39 -4.86
C ASP A 89 22.77 -7.04 -5.34
N MET A 90 23.97 -6.67 -4.90
CA MET A 90 24.93 -5.95 -5.75
C MET A 90 26.36 -6.33 -5.35
N PRO A 91 27.28 -6.49 -6.32
CA PRO A 91 28.70 -6.65 -6.03
C PRO A 91 29.21 -5.38 -5.35
N ASN A 92 29.88 -5.59 -4.23
CA ASN A 92 30.57 -4.57 -3.47
C ASN A 92 31.65 -3.89 -4.34
N GLU A 93 31.39 -2.67 -4.82
CA GLU A 93 32.46 -1.74 -5.15
C GLU A 93 32.63 -0.77 -3.98
N SER A 94 33.58 -1.14 -3.10
CA SER A 94 34.48 -0.32 -2.28
C SER A 94 33.93 1.03 -1.78
N GLN A 95 33.79 1.24 -0.47
CA GLN A 95 34.91 1.76 0.34
C GLN A 95 34.69 1.57 1.86
N THR A 96 35.59 0.77 2.46
CA THR A 96 36.32 0.95 3.74
C THR A 96 35.58 1.52 4.98
N SER A 97 35.29 0.66 5.97
CA SER A 97 36.01 0.55 7.27
C SER A 97 35.14 -0.01 8.40
N SER A 98 35.38 -1.27 8.81
CA SER A 98 35.51 -1.79 10.19
C SER A 98 35.03 -3.26 10.30
N PRO A 99 35.75 -4.14 11.03
CA PRO A 99 35.53 -5.58 11.01
C PRO A 99 34.58 -6.06 12.13
N GLN A 100 34.25 -7.37 12.06
CA GLN A 100 33.68 -8.25 13.10
C GLN A 100 32.13 -8.23 13.22
N LEU A 101 31.39 -9.33 13.10
CA LEU A 101 31.66 -10.75 13.36
C LEU A 101 30.90 -11.67 12.39
N ARG A 102 31.54 -12.79 12.04
CA ARG A 102 30.98 -13.96 11.37
C ARG A 102 29.77 -14.53 12.12
N GLY A 103 28.75 -14.90 11.35
CA GLY A 103 27.72 -15.88 11.71
C GLY A 103 27.29 -16.64 10.47
N ASN A 104 28.03 -17.70 10.16
CA ASN A 104 27.87 -18.58 9.01
C ASN A 104 26.85 -19.68 9.34
N THR A 105 25.79 -19.88 8.56
CA THR A 105 25.23 -21.22 8.27
C THR A 105 24.36 -21.20 7.02
N ALA A 106 24.76 -22.02 6.06
CA ALA A 106 24.11 -22.28 4.79
C ALA A 106 22.93 -23.26 4.92
N GLY A 107 21.99 -23.13 3.97
CA GLY A 107 21.20 -24.21 3.37
C GLY A 107 20.12 -24.87 4.23
N THR A 108 18.86 -24.83 3.78
CA THR A 108 17.92 -25.98 3.75
C THR A 108 16.68 -25.63 2.93
N ASN A 109 16.30 -26.57 2.05
CA ASN A 109 15.11 -26.57 1.19
C ASN A 109 13.80 -26.74 2.00
N GLN A 110 12.75 -26.03 1.56
CA GLN A 110 11.29 -26.33 1.68
C GLN A 110 10.66 -26.47 3.09
N PRO A 111 9.31 -26.47 3.22
CA PRO A 111 8.23 -25.83 2.44
C PRO A 111 7.37 -24.90 3.34
N GLY A 112 6.26 -24.37 2.82
CA GLY A 112 5.40 -23.38 3.48
C GLY A 112 5.09 -23.65 4.95
N SER A 113 5.31 -22.63 5.78
CA SER A 113 4.92 -22.62 7.19
C SER A 113 4.01 -21.43 7.43
N SER A 114 2.73 -21.74 7.63
CA SER A 114 1.76 -20.87 8.29
C SER A 114 2.38 -20.42 9.61
N GLN A 115 2.86 -19.18 9.66
CA GLN A 115 3.34 -18.58 10.90
C GLN A 115 2.15 -18.41 11.84
N SER A 116 1.95 -19.42 12.69
CA SER A 116 1.31 -19.26 13.99
C SER A 116 2.14 -18.25 14.76
N VAL A 117 1.71 -16.99 14.71
CA VAL A 117 2.24 -15.91 15.53
C VAL A 117 2.05 -16.30 16.99
N ARG A 118 3.17 -16.48 17.70
CA ARG A 118 3.20 -16.65 19.15
C ARG A 118 2.37 -15.53 19.78
N SER A 119 1.27 -15.89 20.43
CA SER A 119 0.45 -14.98 21.22
C SER A 119 1.29 -14.49 22.40
N VAL A 120 1.95 -13.34 22.23
CA VAL A 120 2.11 -12.42 23.36
C VAL A 120 0.71 -12.27 23.96
N PRO A 121 0.52 -12.29 25.30
CA PRO A 121 -0.77 -12.01 25.92
C PRO A 121 -1.08 -10.51 25.73
N THR A 122 -1.30 -10.11 24.48
CA THR A 122 -1.88 -8.84 24.12
C THR A 122 -3.34 -8.93 24.54
N ASP A 123 -3.78 -7.97 25.35
CA ASP A 123 -5.19 -7.77 25.66
C ASP A 123 -6.03 -7.98 24.38
N SER A 124 -7.03 -8.85 24.44
CA SER A 124 -7.77 -9.25 23.24
C SER A 124 -8.40 -8.02 22.61
N LEU A 125 -8.40 -7.92 21.27
CA LEU A 125 -9.03 -6.79 20.58
C LEU A 125 -10.50 -6.61 20.99
N VAL A 126 -11.17 -7.73 21.31
CA VAL A 126 -12.51 -7.74 21.90
C VAL A 126 -12.57 -6.95 23.20
N ARG A 127 -11.60 -7.13 24.12
CA ARG A 127 -11.53 -6.43 25.39
C ARG A 127 -11.15 -4.97 25.20
N ARG A 128 -10.17 -4.67 24.35
CA ARG A 128 -9.76 -3.29 24.02
C ARG A 128 -10.89 -2.43 23.47
N TYR A 129 -11.75 -3.01 22.63
CA TYR A 129 -12.90 -2.32 22.04
C TYR A 129 -14.21 -2.54 22.80
N ASN A 130 -14.18 -3.18 23.99
CA ASN A 130 -15.38 -3.50 24.78
C ASN A 130 -16.48 -4.21 23.97
N LEU A 131 -16.09 -5.14 23.09
CA LEU A 131 -16.99 -5.85 22.17
C LEU A 131 -17.56 -7.16 22.74
N ALA A 132 -17.30 -7.47 24.02
CA ALA A 132 -17.70 -8.72 24.65
C ALA A 132 -19.21 -9.02 24.51
N ASP A 133 -20.05 -8.01 24.75
CA ASP A 133 -21.52 -8.13 24.66
C ASP A 133 -22.04 -8.34 23.23
N ARG A 134 -21.28 -7.88 22.23
CA ARG A 134 -21.67 -7.96 20.81
C ARG A 134 -21.32 -9.29 20.15
N LEU A 135 -20.64 -10.19 20.85
CA LEU A 135 -20.34 -11.53 20.34
C LEU A 135 -21.59 -12.41 20.26
N ASP A 136 -22.51 -12.29 21.20
CA ASP A 136 -23.71 -13.12 21.22
C ASP A 136 -24.83 -12.58 20.31
N GLN A 137 -24.70 -11.33 19.84
CA GLN A 137 -25.66 -10.71 18.94
C GLN A 137 -25.48 -11.12 17.47
N PRO A 138 -26.55 -11.17 16.65
CA PRO A 138 -26.45 -11.45 15.22
C PRO A 138 -25.52 -10.44 14.53
N MET A 139 -24.72 -10.92 13.56
CA MET A 139 -23.73 -10.08 12.89
C MET A 139 -24.45 -8.93 12.16
N PRO A 140 -24.09 -7.67 12.43
CA PRO A 140 -24.64 -6.55 11.68
C PRO A 140 -24.21 -6.62 10.21
N GLU A 141 -25.15 -6.31 9.32
CA GLU A 141 -24.95 -6.37 7.87
C GLU A 141 -23.82 -5.42 7.43
N ALA A 142 -23.00 -5.88 6.49
CA ALA A 142 -21.87 -5.11 5.98
C ALA A 142 -22.39 -3.88 5.20
N GLN A 143 -22.35 -2.71 5.84
CA GLN A 143 -22.76 -1.48 5.19
C GLN A 143 -21.74 -1.07 4.11
N SER A 144 -22.26 -0.65 2.95
CA SER A 144 -21.45 -0.10 1.87
C SER A 144 -20.68 1.12 2.33
N TYR A 145 -19.39 1.20 1.99
CA TYR A 145 -18.54 2.31 2.37
C TYR A 145 -18.84 3.56 1.53
N THR A 146 -19.33 4.62 2.18
CA THR A 146 -19.52 5.93 1.57
C THR A 146 -18.57 6.92 2.23
N TRP A 147 -17.78 7.64 1.42
CA TRP A 147 -16.87 8.66 1.95
C TRP A 147 -17.68 9.87 2.43
N GLU A 148 -17.78 10.05 3.75
CA GLU A 148 -18.37 11.24 4.35
C GLU A 148 -17.43 12.44 4.21
N THR A 149 -17.98 13.63 4.00
CA THR A 149 -17.21 14.90 3.98
C THR A 149 -16.86 15.37 5.38
N ASP A 150 -17.74 15.13 6.35
CA ASP A 150 -17.55 15.47 7.76
C ASP A 150 -16.50 14.57 8.44
N ALA A 151 -15.58 15.20 9.18
CA ALA A 151 -14.47 14.50 9.82
C ALA A 151 -14.92 13.60 10.99
N ALA A 152 -15.88 14.05 11.79
CA ALA A 152 -16.37 13.29 12.95
C ALA A 152 -17.12 12.04 12.49
N LYS A 153 -18.02 12.18 11.50
CA LYS A 153 -18.72 11.04 10.88
C LYS A 153 -17.75 10.03 10.27
N ARG A 154 -16.71 10.50 9.58
CA ARG A 154 -15.69 9.61 9.01
C ARG A 154 -14.95 8.81 10.10
N GLN A 155 -14.60 9.46 11.21
CA GLN A 155 -13.95 8.77 12.34
C GLN A 155 -14.86 7.69 12.94
N GLU A 156 -16.15 8.00 13.12
CA GLU A 156 -17.14 7.03 13.62
C GLU A 156 -17.30 5.84 12.68
N GLN A 157 -17.41 6.07 11.38
CA GLN A 157 -17.49 5.01 10.37
C GLN A 157 -16.26 4.09 10.40
N LEU A 158 -15.06 4.67 10.50
CA LEU A 158 -13.82 3.88 10.58
C LEU A 158 -13.74 3.07 11.88
N LYS A 159 -14.18 3.63 13.02
CA LYS A 159 -14.27 2.90 14.29
C LYS A 159 -15.24 1.73 14.16
N ARG A 160 -16.45 1.98 13.64
CA ARG A 160 -17.47 0.95 13.44
C ARG A 160 -16.95 -0.17 12.55
N ARG A 161 -16.28 0.15 11.44
CA ARG A 161 -15.67 -0.85 10.55
C ARG A 161 -14.59 -1.70 11.23
N LYS A 162 -13.76 -1.09 12.09
CA LYS A 162 -12.76 -1.82 12.89
C LYS A 162 -13.43 -2.80 13.86
N GLU A 163 -14.48 -2.37 14.56
CA GLU A 163 -15.25 -3.23 15.46
C GLU A 163 -15.87 -4.41 14.71
N LEU A 164 -16.45 -4.17 13.53
CA LEU A 164 -17.01 -5.22 12.67
C LEU A 164 -15.96 -6.25 12.25
N MET A 165 -14.78 -5.79 11.84
CA MET A 165 -13.68 -6.67 11.45
C MET A 165 -13.22 -7.54 12.62
N VAL A 166 -13.16 -6.97 13.84
CA VAL A 166 -12.81 -7.73 15.05
C VAL A 166 -13.87 -8.80 15.37
N LEU A 167 -15.16 -8.47 15.22
CA LEU A 167 -16.24 -9.43 15.43
C LEU A 167 -16.22 -10.55 14.37
N GLN A 168 -16.03 -10.20 13.10
CA GLN A 168 -15.91 -11.14 11.98
C GLN A 168 -14.72 -12.08 12.12
N ALA A 169 -13.58 -11.60 12.63
CA ALA A 169 -12.39 -12.44 12.82
C ALA A 169 -12.54 -13.42 14.00
N ARG A 170 -13.52 -13.21 14.88
CA ARG A 170 -13.71 -14.01 16.09
C ARG A 170 -14.84 -15.03 15.97
N LYS A 171 -15.87 -14.75 15.18
CA LYS A 171 -16.92 -15.72 14.82
C LYS A 171 -16.45 -16.62 13.70
#